data_AF-A0A6A3A8A2-F1
#
_entry.id   AF-A0A6A3A8A2-F1
#
_cell.length_a   1.000
_cell.length_b   1.000
_cell.length_c   1.000
_cell.angle_alpha   90.00
_cell.angle_beta   90.00
_cell.angle_gamma   90.00
#
_symmetry.space_group_name_H-M   'P 1'
#
loop_
_entity.id
_entity.type
_entity.pdbx_description
1 polymer ?
#
loop_
_entity_poly.entity_id
_entity_poly.type
_entity_poly.pdbx_seq_one_letter_code
_entity_poly.pdbx_strand_id
1 'polypeptide(L)'
;MQVLQSKELVPNRNLQRLIQIWSDSVSRRQVDAELAAPSSVIVTSKDQVKLLVKQLDNNCFSSLKKIACLARESEENREFLARMDGFLNAVFDFMRNAESDIKSIEQIIKILNLIQSKNLDKKPLLESDCLSTFLLVLQRGTSDSQIQSLQLLESIAIDGESKLKIAEKEGLLLELVKSLSKEKDQRLIQAKLSCLSAITKPKRVKTKLIQYRIIQELKNLLSEPNMSVSIVEKSLKMLETLSFCKEGRTEIRHDSILLQALVHKVLKVSNKATEHSVTVLWSVCCFFREEKAQKAVVNSSNGMTKFLLLMQRDCTSSIRQMSADLLKIFRVNSNSCLSSYDTKTTHIIPC
;
A
#
# COMPACT_ATOMS: atom_id res chain seq x y z
N MET A 1 -40.69 -2.60 47.74
CA MET A 1 -40.84 -1.95 46.43
C MET A 1 -41.40 -0.56 46.66
N GLN A 2 -40.66 0.48 46.26
CA GLN A 2 -41.07 1.87 46.49
C GLN A 2 -42.19 2.25 45.51
N VAL A 3 -43.39 2.54 46.03
CA VAL A 3 -44.56 2.90 45.23
C VAL A 3 -44.42 4.36 44.81
N LEU A 4 -44.37 4.61 43.49
CA LEU A 4 -44.30 5.95 42.94
C LEU A 4 -45.63 6.68 43.18
N GLN A 5 -45.55 7.89 43.74
CA GLN A 5 -46.73 8.72 44.07
C GLN A 5 -47.43 9.33 42.85
N SER A 6 -46.81 9.27 41.66
CA SER A 6 -47.40 9.72 40.39
C SER A 6 -47.09 8.71 39.28
N LYS A 7 -48.10 8.40 38.47
CA LYS A 7 -48.01 7.59 37.24
C LYS A 7 -48.03 8.44 35.97
N GLU A 8 -47.95 9.76 36.11
CA GLU A 8 -48.05 10.66 34.97
C GLU A 8 -46.74 10.67 34.20
N LEU A 9 -46.83 10.33 32.90
CA LEU A 9 -45.71 10.39 31.98
C LEU A 9 -45.33 11.85 31.78
N VAL A 10 -44.26 12.30 32.44
CA VAL A 10 -43.69 13.63 32.18
C VAL A 10 -43.11 13.61 30.76
N PRO A 11 -43.65 14.39 29.81
CA PRO A 11 -43.14 14.41 28.46
C PRO A 11 -41.70 14.92 28.50
N ASN A 12 -40.76 14.14 27.97
CA ASN A 12 -39.38 14.58 27.83
C ASN A 12 -39.31 15.63 26.70
N ARG A 13 -39.62 16.87 27.06
CA ARG A 13 -39.67 18.02 26.13
C ARG A 13 -38.31 18.29 25.48
N ASN A 14 -37.20 17.90 26.14
CA ASN A 14 -35.88 17.97 25.53
C ASN A 14 -35.73 16.96 24.40
N LEU A 15 -36.17 15.72 24.60
CA LEU A 15 -36.13 14.70 23.56
C LEU A 15 -37.06 15.04 22.38
N GLN A 16 -38.26 15.57 22.65
CA GLN A 16 -39.14 16.09 21.60
C GLN A 16 -38.50 17.23 20.82
N ARG A 17 -37.88 18.21 21.49
CA ARG A 17 -37.15 19.29 20.82
C ARG A 17 -35.99 18.79 19.97
N LEU A 18 -35.23 17.80 20.45
CA LEU A 18 -34.13 17.21 19.70
C LEU A 18 -34.63 16.47 18.45
N ILE A 19 -35.73 15.71 18.56
CA ILE A 19 -36.38 15.05 17.42
C ILE A 19 -36.85 16.10 16.40
N GLN A 20 -37.42 17.21 16.87
CA GLN A 20 -37.95 18.26 16.03
C GLN A 20 -36.84 19.03 15.31
N ILE A 21 -35.76 19.40 16.01
CA ILE A 21 -34.56 20.01 15.43
C ILE A 21 -33.92 19.07 14.38
N TRP A 22 -33.84 17.77 14.69
CA TRP A 22 -33.32 16.78 13.75
C TRP A 22 -34.21 16.66 12.51
N SER A 23 -35.54 16.57 12.69
CA SER A 23 -36.52 16.54 11.60
C SER A 23 -36.41 17.79 10.71
N ASP A 24 -36.37 18.98 11.30
CA ASP A 24 -36.25 20.25 10.56
C ASP A 24 -34.89 20.37 9.83
N SER A 25 -33.83 19.76 10.35
CA SER A 25 -32.54 19.69 9.66
C SER A 25 -32.55 18.74 8.47
N VAL A 26 -33.38 17.68 8.50
CA VAL A 26 -33.58 16.76 7.37
C VAL A 26 -34.45 17.43 6.31
N SER A 27 -35.54 18.11 6.72
CA SER A 27 -36.41 18.85 5.80
C SER A 27 -35.69 20.01 5.11
N ARG A 28 -34.84 20.77 5.82
CA ARG A 28 -34.03 21.84 5.20
C ARG A 28 -33.03 21.30 4.19
N ARG A 29 -32.41 20.13 4.47
CA ARG A 29 -31.56 19.44 3.49
C ARG A 29 -32.32 18.95 2.26
N GLN A 30 -33.63 18.67 2.37
CA GLN A 30 -34.48 18.34 1.22
C GLN A 30 -34.83 19.59 0.41
N VAL A 31 -35.19 20.70 1.05
CA VAL A 31 -35.57 21.95 0.36
C VAL A 31 -34.38 22.62 -0.32
N ASP A 32 -33.20 22.66 0.32
CA ASP A 32 -31.99 23.19 -0.30
C ASP A 32 -31.49 22.30 -1.47
N ALA A 33 -31.90 21.02 -1.50
CA ALA A 33 -31.63 20.10 -2.60
C ALA A 33 -32.66 20.17 -3.74
N GLU A 34 -33.84 20.76 -3.53
CA GLU A 34 -34.88 20.93 -4.56
C GLU A 34 -34.63 22.15 -5.47
N LEU A 35 -33.88 23.14 -5.01
CA LEU A 35 -33.53 24.34 -5.79
C LEU A 35 -32.27 24.17 -6.66
N ALA A 36 -31.52 23.08 -6.49
CA ALA A 36 -30.41 22.69 -7.34
C ALA A 36 -30.75 21.38 -8.06
N ALA A 37 -31.03 21.45 -9.36
CA ALA A 37 -31.29 20.37 -10.33
C ALA A 37 -31.21 18.89 -9.83
N PRO A 38 -32.25 18.06 -10.05
CA PRO A 38 -32.49 16.87 -9.25
C PRO A 38 -31.56 15.70 -9.62
N SER A 39 -30.55 15.46 -8.80
CA SER A 39 -30.05 14.09 -8.59
C SER A 39 -30.78 13.51 -7.39
N SER A 40 -31.97 12.97 -7.64
CA SER A 40 -32.80 12.28 -6.65
C SER A 40 -31.96 11.26 -5.86
N VAL A 41 -31.65 11.58 -4.60
CA VAL A 41 -31.17 10.59 -3.62
C VAL A 41 -32.40 9.79 -3.19
N ILE A 42 -32.85 8.90 -4.06
CA ILE A 42 -33.86 7.89 -3.71
C ILE A 42 -33.15 6.94 -2.76
N VAL A 43 -33.53 6.97 -1.47
CA VAL A 43 -33.17 5.94 -0.50
C VAL A 43 -33.61 4.61 -1.10
N THR A 44 -32.66 3.84 -1.60
CA THR A 44 -32.94 2.58 -2.29
C THR A 44 -33.29 1.56 -1.22
N SER A 45 -34.50 1.01 -1.22
CA SER A 45 -34.87 0.02 -0.21
C SER A 45 -34.12 -1.30 -0.43
N LYS A 46 -33.95 -2.11 0.63
CA LYS A 46 -33.31 -3.43 0.54
C LYS A 46 -33.99 -4.36 -0.48
N ASP A 47 -35.31 -4.22 -0.67
CA ASP A 47 -36.07 -4.99 -1.66
C ASP A 47 -35.86 -4.49 -3.09
N GLN A 48 -35.68 -3.18 -3.28
CA GLN A 48 -35.29 -2.63 -4.58
C GLN A 48 -33.90 -3.11 -5.01
N VAL A 49 -32.95 -3.26 -4.09
CA VAL A 49 -31.62 -3.82 -4.40
C VAL A 49 -31.74 -5.22 -4.97
N LYS A 50 -32.59 -6.09 -4.41
CA LYS A 50 -32.78 -7.46 -4.94
C LYS A 50 -33.29 -7.45 -6.38
N LEU A 51 -34.15 -6.50 -6.74
CA LEU A 51 -34.62 -6.34 -8.12
C LEU A 51 -33.50 -5.83 -9.04
N LEU A 52 -32.72 -4.84 -8.58
CA LEU A 52 -31.59 -4.29 -9.34
C LEU A 52 -30.53 -5.36 -9.63
N VAL A 53 -30.28 -6.27 -8.68
CA VAL A 53 -29.31 -7.37 -8.85
C VAL A 53 -29.73 -8.34 -9.94
N LYS A 54 -31.03 -8.66 -10.04
CA LYS A 54 -31.57 -9.50 -11.12
C LYS A 54 -31.53 -8.83 -12.49
N GLN A 55 -31.33 -7.52 -12.54
CA GLN A 55 -31.33 -6.71 -13.75
C GLN A 55 -29.93 -6.22 -14.13
N LEU A 56 -28.86 -6.77 -13.54
CA LEU A 56 -27.48 -6.34 -13.86
C LEU A 56 -27.12 -6.49 -15.36
N ASP A 57 -27.91 -7.24 -16.13
CA ASP A 57 -27.75 -7.40 -17.58
C ASP A 57 -28.23 -6.20 -18.41
N ASN A 58 -29.11 -5.32 -17.89
CA ASN A 58 -29.69 -4.19 -18.62
C ASN A 58 -29.54 -2.86 -17.84
N ASN A 59 -28.90 -1.83 -18.43
CA ASN A 59 -28.65 -0.51 -17.80
C ASN A 59 -27.87 -0.56 -16.46
N CYS A 60 -26.84 -1.41 -16.42
CA CYS A 60 -26.08 -1.79 -15.23
C CYS A 60 -25.50 -0.62 -14.42
N PHE A 61 -24.97 0.42 -15.08
CA PHE A 61 -24.28 1.52 -14.38
C PHE A 61 -25.17 2.24 -13.36
N SER A 62 -26.42 2.52 -13.71
CA SER A 62 -27.35 3.24 -12.83
C SER A 62 -27.73 2.42 -11.59
N SER A 63 -27.96 1.12 -11.78
CA SER A 63 -28.22 0.14 -10.74
C SER A 63 -27.02 -0.02 -9.80
N LEU A 64 -25.82 -0.21 -10.36
CA LEU A 64 -24.57 -0.30 -9.60
C LEU A 64 -24.29 0.95 -8.79
N LYS A 65 -24.55 2.15 -9.35
CA LYS A 65 -24.39 3.41 -8.63
C LYS A 65 -25.31 3.48 -7.40
N LYS A 66 -26.58 3.05 -7.53
CA LYS A 66 -27.52 2.97 -6.40
C LYS A 66 -27.07 1.99 -5.33
N ILE A 67 -26.61 0.80 -5.75
CA ILE A 67 -26.06 -0.22 -4.84
C ILE A 67 -24.83 0.32 -4.09
N ALA A 68 -23.92 1.00 -4.80
CA ALA A 68 -22.74 1.61 -4.21
C ALA A 68 -23.09 2.75 -3.22
N CYS A 69 -24.15 3.52 -3.48
CA CYS A 69 -24.65 4.52 -2.53
C CYS A 69 -25.20 3.84 -1.26
N LEU A 70 -26.04 2.83 -1.41
CA LEU A 70 -26.59 2.07 -0.28
C LEU A 70 -25.49 1.45 0.59
N ALA A 71 -24.45 0.87 -0.03
CA ALA A 71 -23.31 0.31 0.67
C ALA A 71 -22.50 1.36 1.47
N ARG A 72 -22.53 2.63 1.06
CA ARG A 72 -21.83 3.72 1.76
C ARG A 72 -22.59 4.21 2.98
N GLU A 73 -23.91 4.09 3.00
CA GLU A 73 -24.77 4.66 4.05
C GLU A 73 -24.60 4.00 5.41
N SER A 74 -24.44 2.68 5.48
CA SER A 74 -24.31 1.97 6.76
C SER A 74 -23.53 0.67 6.68
N GLU A 75 -22.98 0.24 7.80
CA GLU A 75 -22.32 -1.06 7.92
C GLU A 75 -23.31 -2.22 7.77
N GLU A 76 -24.55 -2.03 8.25
CA GLU A 76 -25.66 -2.97 8.09
C GLU A 76 -26.00 -3.21 6.62
N ASN A 77 -25.91 -2.17 5.78
CA ASN A 77 -26.14 -2.28 4.35
C ASN A 77 -25.04 -3.08 3.65
N ARG A 78 -23.78 -2.92 4.08
CA ARG A 78 -22.65 -3.72 3.58
C ARG A 78 -22.80 -5.19 3.95
N GLU A 79 -23.24 -5.46 5.18
CA GLU A 79 -23.51 -6.81 5.66
C GLU A 79 -24.69 -7.46 4.94
N PHE A 80 -25.75 -6.68 4.68
CA PHE A 80 -26.88 -7.12 3.87
C PHE A 80 -26.45 -7.50 2.45
N LEU A 81 -25.64 -6.69 1.77
CA LEU A 81 -25.12 -7.01 0.44
C LEU A 81 -24.23 -8.26 0.44
N ALA A 82 -23.34 -8.38 1.44
CA ALA A 82 -22.45 -9.53 1.58
C ALA A 82 -23.19 -10.85 1.83
N ARG A 83 -24.34 -10.82 2.52
CA ARG A 83 -25.18 -11.99 2.81
C ARG A 83 -26.29 -12.22 1.78
N MET A 84 -26.46 -11.33 0.82
CA MET A 84 -27.52 -11.46 -0.18
C MET A 84 -27.21 -12.63 -1.11
N ASP A 85 -28.11 -13.61 -1.12
CA ASP A 85 -28.00 -14.77 -2.01
C ASP A 85 -27.94 -14.33 -3.47
N GLY A 86 -26.95 -14.84 -4.20
CA GLY A 86 -26.72 -14.56 -5.61
C GLY A 86 -26.08 -13.21 -5.93
N PHE A 87 -25.89 -12.30 -4.96
CA PHE A 87 -25.28 -10.99 -5.22
C PHE A 87 -23.84 -11.10 -5.72
N LEU A 88 -22.98 -11.83 -4.99
CA LEU A 88 -21.58 -12.00 -5.38
C LEU A 88 -21.45 -12.74 -6.72
N ASN A 89 -22.30 -13.75 -6.97
CA ASN A 89 -22.31 -14.46 -8.23
C ASN A 89 -22.67 -13.52 -9.39
N ALA A 90 -23.72 -12.70 -9.25
CA ALA A 90 -24.08 -11.70 -10.26
C ALA A 90 -22.95 -10.69 -10.51
N VAL A 91 -22.23 -10.27 -9.46
CA VAL A 91 -21.06 -9.38 -9.59
C VAL A 91 -19.92 -10.05 -10.34
N PHE A 92 -19.60 -11.31 -10.02
CA PHE A 92 -18.53 -12.04 -10.69
C PHE A 92 -18.89 -12.38 -12.14
N ASP A 93 -20.14 -12.77 -12.40
CA ASP A 93 -20.62 -13.02 -13.76
C ASP A 93 -20.60 -11.74 -14.60
N PHE A 94 -20.95 -10.60 -14.01
CA PHE A 94 -20.74 -9.31 -14.68
C PHE A 94 -19.26 -9.07 -14.98
N MET A 95 -18.35 -9.28 -14.02
CA MET A 95 -16.91 -9.09 -14.25
C MET A 95 -16.38 -10.01 -15.37
N ARG A 96 -16.84 -11.26 -15.43
CA ARG A 96 -16.45 -12.22 -16.49
C ARG A 96 -16.94 -11.79 -17.87
N ASN A 97 -18.13 -11.22 -17.95
CA ASN A 97 -18.80 -10.86 -19.20
C ASN A 97 -18.67 -9.37 -19.57
N ALA A 98 -17.94 -8.57 -18.78
CA ALA A 98 -17.93 -7.13 -18.94
C ALA A 98 -17.32 -6.71 -20.30
N GLU A 99 -18.16 -6.22 -21.21
CA GLU A 99 -17.76 -5.66 -22.50
C GLU A 99 -17.13 -4.26 -22.32
N SER A 100 -15.92 -4.18 -21.75
CA SER A 100 -15.09 -2.97 -21.69
C SER A 100 -15.72 -1.68 -21.10
N ASP A 101 -16.95 -1.72 -20.54
CA ASP A 101 -17.58 -0.59 -19.87
C ASP A 101 -16.88 -0.31 -18.54
N ILE A 102 -15.83 0.50 -18.63
CA ILE A 102 -14.98 0.88 -17.53
C ILE A 102 -15.78 1.46 -16.36
N LYS A 103 -16.81 2.28 -16.63
CA LYS A 103 -17.55 2.97 -15.57
C LYS A 103 -18.34 2.01 -14.70
N SER A 104 -18.93 0.97 -15.29
CA SER A 104 -19.65 -0.07 -14.56
C SER A 104 -18.69 -0.96 -13.77
N ILE A 105 -17.56 -1.34 -14.38
CA ILE A 105 -16.51 -2.12 -13.69
C ILE A 105 -15.97 -1.34 -12.48
N GLU A 106 -15.73 -0.03 -12.61
CA GLU A 106 -15.32 0.80 -11.48
C GLU A 106 -16.33 0.82 -10.34
N GLN A 107 -17.64 0.85 -10.62
CA GLN A 107 -18.66 0.76 -9.57
C GLN A 107 -18.64 -0.61 -8.89
N ILE A 108 -18.42 -1.69 -9.64
CA ILE A 108 -18.30 -3.03 -9.06
C ILE A 108 -17.10 -3.14 -8.13
N ILE A 109 -15.92 -2.69 -8.59
CA ILE A 109 -14.70 -2.69 -7.78
C ILE A 109 -14.92 -1.90 -6.49
N LYS A 110 -15.60 -0.77 -6.59
CA LYS A 110 -15.96 0.05 -5.44
C LYS A 110 -16.90 -0.67 -4.48
N ILE A 111 -17.94 -1.34 -4.98
CA ILE A 111 -18.85 -2.12 -4.13
C ILE A 111 -18.08 -3.24 -3.44
N LEU A 112 -17.30 -4.03 -4.19
CA LEU A 112 -16.46 -5.11 -3.66
C LEU A 112 -15.50 -4.59 -2.58
N ASN A 113 -14.87 -3.43 -2.79
CA ASN A 113 -13.98 -2.81 -1.82
C ASN A 113 -14.70 -2.37 -0.54
N LEU A 114 -15.96 -1.92 -0.64
CA LEU A 114 -16.78 -1.56 0.53
C LEU A 114 -17.17 -2.79 1.35
N ILE A 115 -17.43 -3.93 0.70
CA ILE A 115 -17.81 -5.18 1.38
C ILE A 115 -16.63 -6.09 1.71
N GLN A 116 -15.39 -5.74 1.33
CA GLN A 116 -14.23 -6.63 1.39
C GLN A 116 -13.84 -7.12 2.79
N SER A 117 -14.23 -6.39 3.84
CA SER A 117 -14.00 -6.73 5.24
C SER A 117 -14.96 -7.79 5.77
N LYS A 118 -15.97 -8.15 4.97
CA LYS A 118 -16.92 -9.22 5.27
C LYS A 118 -16.34 -10.57 4.85
N ASN A 119 -16.88 -11.65 5.43
CA ASN A 119 -16.50 -13.03 5.10
C ASN A 119 -17.00 -13.42 3.69
N LEU A 120 -16.45 -12.78 2.67
CA LEU A 120 -16.74 -13.04 1.27
C LEU A 120 -15.89 -14.19 0.77
N ASP A 121 -16.46 -15.06 -0.07
CA ASP A 121 -15.63 -15.94 -0.89
C ASP A 121 -14.97 -15.10 -2.00
N LYS A 122 -13.69 -14.79 -1.81
CA LYS A 122 -12.89 -14.00 -2.75
C LYS A 122 -12.18 -14.86 -3.79
N LYS A 123 -12.30 -16.20 -3.74
CA LYS A 123 -11.64 -17.10 -4.69
C LYS A 123 -11.99 -16.80 -6.16
N PRO A 124 -13.25 -16.47 -6.52
CA PRO A 124 -13.60 -16.14 -7.90
C PRO A 124 -12.86 -14.92 -8.46
N LEU A 125 -12.37 -14.00 -7.61
CA LEU A 125 -11.58 -12.85 -8.05
C LEU A 125 -10.20 -13.24 -8.60
N LEU A 126 -9.72 -14.45 -8.32
CA LEU A 126 -8.46 -14.98 -8.83
C LEU A 126 -8.61 -15.64 -10.21
N GLU A 127 -9.82 -15.74 -10.74
CA GLU A 127 -10.06 -16.25 -12.09
C GLU A 127 -9.51 -15.27 -13.14
N SER A 128 -9.09 -15.82 -14.29
CA SER A 128 -8.41 -15.05 -15.33
C SER A 128 -9.22 -13.85 -15.80
N ASP A 129 -10.54 -14.00 -15.95
CA ASP A 129 -11.43 -12.95 -16.47
C ASP A 129 -11.62 -11.83 -15.45
N CYS A 130 -11.81 -12.17 -14.17
CA CYS A 130 -11.81 -11.20 -13.08
C CYS A 130 -10.48 -10.43 -13.02
N LEU A 131 -9.33 -11.12 -13.13
CA LEU A 131 -8.02 -10.46 -13.19
C LEU A 131 -7.86 -9.57 -14.43
N SER A 132 -8.49 -9.89 -15.57
CA SER A 132 -8.55 -8.99 -16.74
C SER A 132 -9.26 -7.69 -16.41
N THR A 133 -10.36 -7.72 -15.64
CA THR A 133 -11.08 -6.50 -15.26
C THR A 133 -10.26 -5.61 -14.33
N PHE A 134 -9.52 -6.19 -13.38
CA PHE A 134 -8.58 -5.43 -12.55
C PHE A 134 -7.51 -4.76 -13.42
N LEU A 135 -6.94 -5.49 -14.39
CA LEU A 135 -5.98 -4.92 -15.33
C LEU A 135 -6.59 -3.77 -16.15
N LEU A 136 -7.82 -3.92 -16.64
CA LEU A 136 -8.52 -2.89 -17.39
C LEU A 136 -8.70 -1.60 -16.55
N VAL A 137 -9.06 -1.75 -15.27
CA VAL A 137 -9.19 -0.61 -14.35
C VAL A 137 -7.84 0.00 -14.01
N LEU A 138 -6.79 -0.81 -13.84
CA LEU A 138 -5.42 -0.30 -13.66
C LEU A 138 -4.96 0.53 -14.87
N GLN A 139 -5.38 0.19 -16.09
CA GLN A 139 -4.98 0.90 -17.30
C GLN A 139 -5.83 2.13 -17.63
N ARG A 140 -7.13 2.10 -17.37
CA ARG A 140 -8.10 3.10 -17.87
C ARG A 140 -8.95 3.76 -16.79
N GLY A 141 -8.88 3.27 -15.56
CA GLY A 141 -9.67 3.76 -14.43
C GLY A 141 -9.14 5.06 -13.84
N THR A 142 -9.97 5.65 -13.00
CA THR A 142 -9.62 6.77 -12.12
C THR A 142 -8.66 6.36 -11.00
N SER A 143 -7.92 7.30 -10.42
CA SER A 143 -6.99 7.00 -9.32
C SER A 143 -7.69 6.32 -8.13
N ASP A 144 -8.95 6.67 -7.84
CA ASP A 144 -9.73 6.05 -6.76
C ASP A 144 -10.05 4.58 -7.07
N SER A 145 -10.51 4.27 -8.28
CA SER A 145 -10.82 2.89 -8.67
C SER A 145 -9.56 2.03 -8.82
N GLN A 146 -8.44 2.61 -9.26
CA GLN A 146 -7.13 1.95 -9.27
C GLN A 146 -6.69 1.60 -7.84
N ILE A 147 -6.78 2.54 -6.88
CA ILE A 147 -6.44 2.28 -5.48
C ILE A 147 -7.31 1.14 -4.91
N GLN A 148 -8.62 1.17 -5.16
CA GLN A 148 -9.56 0.14 -4.69
C GLN A 148 -9.26 -1.22 -5.34
N SER A 149 -8.90 -1.25 -6.62
CA SER A 149 -8.45 -2.45 -7.33
C SER A 149 -7.22 -3.06 -6.67
N LEU A 150 -6.23 -2.22 -6.34
CA LEU A 150 -4.98 -2.65 -5.70
C LEU A 150 -5.21 -3.19 -4.28
N GLN A 151 -6.12 -2.57 -3.52
CA GLN A 151 -6.52 -3.03 -2.19
C GLN A 151 -7.19 -4.41 -2.25
N LEU A 152 -8.07 -4.63 -3.22
CA LEU A 152 -8.71 -5.92 -3.44
C LEU A 152 -7.69 -7.00 -3.84
N LEU A 153 -6.79 -6.70 -4.79
CA LEU A 153 -5.69 -7.59 -5.21
C LEU A 153 -4.78 -7.95 -4.03
N GLU A 154 -4.42 -6.97 -3.19
CA GLU A 154 -3.67 -7.20 -1.95
C GLU A 154 -4.42 -8.13 -1.00
N SER A 155 -5.74 -7.94 -0.85
CA SER A 155 -6.57 -8.75 0.05
C SER A 155 -6.73 -10.22 -0.37
N ILE A 156 -6.58 -10.53 -1.66
CA ILE A 156 -6.67 -11.90 -2.20
C ILE A 156 -5.29 -12.58 -2.35
N ALA A 157 -4.20 -11.84 -2.19
CA ALA A 157 -2.82 -12.34 -2.23
C ALA A 157 -2.37 -13.09 -0.95
N ILE A 158 -3.20 -14.02 -0.48
CA ILE A 158 -3.07 -14.72 0.82
C ILE A 158 -1.92 -15.74 0.82
N ASP A 159 -2.01 -16.77 -0.03
CA ASP A 159 -1.07 -17.92 -0.06
C ASP A 159 -0.08 -17.82 -1.24
N GLY A 160 0.69 -18.88 -1.51
CA GLY A 160 1.65 -18.89 -2.61
C GLY A 160 1.00 -18.98 -3.99
N GLU A 161 -0.11 -19.72 -4.10
CA GLU A 161 -0.83 -19.96 -5.35
C GLU A 161 -1.55 -18.70 -5.79
N SER A 162 -2.25 -18.01 -4.88
CA SER A 162 -2.95 -16.77 -5.22
C SER A 162 -2.00 -15.66 -5.67
N LYS A 163 -0.83 -15.53 -5.01
CA LYS A 163 0.22 -14.59 -5.42
C LYS A 163 0.75 -14.89 -6.83
N LEU A 164 0.92 -16.17 -7.17
CA LEU A 164 1.35 -16.57 -8.51
C LEU A 164 0.28 -16.28 -9.54
N LYS A 165 -0.99 -16.64 -9.29
CA LYS A 165 -2.11 -16.34 -10.20
C LYS A 165 -2.20 -14.86 -10.54
N ILE A 166 -2.10 -13.97 -9.54
CA ILE A 166 -2.11 -12.52 -9.76
C ILE A 166 -0.90 -12.08 -10.60
N ALA A 167 0.31 -12.55 -10.26
CA ALA A 167 1.53 -12.15 -10.93
C ALA A 167 1.73 -12.76 -12.33
N GLU A 168 1.07 -13.89 -12.61
CA GLU A 168 1.11 -14.59 -13.90
C GLU A 168 0.04 -14.09 -14.86
N LYS A 169 -0.96 -13.33 -14.40
CA LYS A 169 -1.86 -12.60 -15.28
C LYS A 169 -1.06 -11.67 -16.18
N GLU A 170 -1.14 -11.93 -17.49
CA GLU A 170 -0.43 -11.16 -18.51
C GLU A 170 -0.75 -9.68 -18.39
N GLY A 171 0.28 -8.84 -18.46
CA GLY A 171 0.15 -7.38 -18.34
C GLY A 171 -0.02 -6.84 -16.91
N LEU A 172 -0.60 -7.60 -15.98
CA LEU A 172 -0.92 -7.09 -14.62
C LEU A 172 0.33 -6.69 -13.84
N LEU A 173 1.31 -7.60 -13.73
CA LEU A 173 2.54 -7.31 -13.00
C LEU A 173 3.33 -6.16 -13.64
N LEU A 174 3.31 -6.04 -14.97
CA LEU A 174 3.95 -4.95 -15.70
C LEU A 174 3.26 -3.62 -15.41
N GLU A 175 1.92 -3.58 -15.40
CA GLU A 175 1.15 -2.36 -15.13
C GLU A 175 1.36 -1.84 -13.70
N LEU A 176 1.59 -2.74 -12.73
CA LEU A 176 1.96 -2.34 -11.36
C LEU A 176 3.30 -1.63 -11.27
N VAL A 177 4.28 -2.04 -12.10
CA VAL A 177 5.62 -1.43 -12.13
C VAL A 177 5.64 -0.18 -13.01
N LYS A 178 4.87 -0.20 -14.10
CA LYS A 178 4.85 0.86 -15.10
C LYS A 178 4.49 2.21 -14.48
N SER A 179 5.31 3.21 -14.83
CA SER A 179 5.14 4.61 -14.42
C SER A 179 5.06 4.82 -12.90
N LEU A 180 5.58 3.87 -12.09
CA LEU A 180 5.51 3.94 -10.64
C LEU A 180 6.18 5.20 -10.08
N SER A 181 7.33 5.60 -10.64
CA SER A 181 8.05 6.80 -10.22
C SER A 181 7.57 8.09 -10.88
N LYS A 182 6.71 7.98 -11.91
CA LYS A 182 6.15 9.14 -12.64
C LYS A 182 4.75 9.51 -12.15
N GLU A 183 4.16 8.68 -11.30
CA GLU A 183 2.86 8.92 -10.70
C GLU A 183 2.91 10.13 -9.76
N LYS A 184 1.86 10.95 -9.78
CA LYS A 184 1.73 12.16 -8.96
C LYS A 184 0.89 11.92 -7.71
N ASP A 185 -0.11 11.00 -7.78
CA ASP A 185 -0.90 10.66 -6.62
C ASP A 185 -0.12 9.71 -5.70
N GLN A 186 0.41 10.25 -4.61
CA GLN A 186 1.13 9.47 -3.59
C GLN A 186 0.28 8.33 -2.99
N ARG A 187 -1.05 8.46 -2.95
CA ARG A 187 -1.93 7.37 -2.48
C ARG A 187 -1.89 6.19 -3.42
N LEU A 188 -1.85 6.45 -4.73
CA LEU A 188 -1.74 5.43 -5.76
C LEU A 188 -0.36 4.76 -5.76
N ILE A 189 0.73 5.53 -5.62
CA ILE A 189 2.09 4.97 -5.42
C ILE A 189 2.09 4.03 -4.22
N GLN A 190 1.56 4.49 -3.08
CA GLN A 190 1.50 3.70 -1.86
C GLN A 190 0.67 2.41 -2.04
N ALA A 191 -0.46 2.48 -2.74
CA ALA A 191 -1.28 1.31 -3.05
C ALA A 191 -0.54 0.32 -3.95
N LYS A 192 0.12 0.80 -5.02
CA LYS A 192 0.94 -0.04 -5.92
C LYS A 192 2.04 -0.76 -5.16
N LEU A 193 2.79 -0.05 -4.31
CA LEU A 193 3.85 -0.64 -3.48
C LEU A 193 3.33 -1.66 -2.46
N SER A 194 2.13 -1.47 -1.91
CA SER A 194 1.51 -2.40 -0.95
C SER A 194 1.10 -3.70 -1.65
N CYS A 195 0.40 -3.58 -2.78
CA CYS A 195 0.04 -4.72 -3.62
C CYS A 195 1.27 -5.48 -4.12
N LEU A 196 2.30 -4.78 -4.64
CA LEU A 196 3.57 -5.39 -5.02
C LEU A 196 4.20 -6.15 -3.85
N SER A 197 4.24 -5.55 -2.65
CA SER A 197 4.82 -6.21 -1.47
C SER A 197 4.08 -7.49 -1.09
N ALA A 198 2.76 -7.52 -1.25
CA ALA A 198 1.94 -8.70 -0.98
C ALA A 198 2.25 -9.86 -1.94
N ILE A 199 2.45 -9.57 -3.23
CA ILE A 199 2.68 -10.59 -4.27
C ILE A 199 4.15 -11.04 -4.41
N THR A 200 5.12 -10.28 -3.90
CA THR A 200 6.57 -10.46 -4.19
C THR A 200 7.28 -11.57 -3.38
N LYS A 201 6.55 -12.42 -2.66
CA LYS A 201 7.16 -13.54 -1.92
C LYS A 201 7.77 -14.63 -2.84
N PRO A 202 7.08 -15.14 -3.88
CA PRO A 202 7.60 -16.21 -4.71
C PRO A 202 8.80 -15.76 -5.56
N LYS A 203 9.82 -16.62 -5.69
CA LYS A 203 11.05 -16.32 -6.45
C LYS A 203 10.77 -15.93 -7.90
N ARG A 204 9.83 -16.61 -8.57
CA ARG A 204 9.43 -16.31 -9.96
C ARG A 204 8.94 -14.88 -10.14
N VAL A 205 8.17 -14.36 -9.17
CA VAL A 205 7.65 -12.98 -9.20
C VAL A 205 8.79 -11.97 -9.08
N LYS A 206 9.74 -12.21 -8.16
CA LYS A 206 10.94 -11.35 -8.00
C LYS A 206 11.72 -11.22 -9.30
N THR A 207 11.99 -12.34 -9.98
CA THR A 207 12.73 -12.33 -11.25
C THR A 207 11.99 -11.53 -12.33
N LYS A 208 10.67 -11.69 -12.47
CA LYS A 208 9.87 -10.89 -13.42
C LYS A 208 9.88 -9.40 -13.09
N LEU A 209 9.74 -9.04 -11.82
CA LEU A 209 9.78 -7.63 -11.41
C LEU A 209 11.09 -6.93 -11.76
N ILE A 210 12.22 -7.65 -11.60
CA ILE A 210 13.54 -7.16 -11.99
C ILE A 210 13.62 -6.97 -13.51
N GLN A 211 13.11 -7.92 -14.30
CA GLN A 211 13.00 -7.77 -15.76
C GLN A 211 12.16 -6.54 -16.16
N TYR A 212 11.13 -6.21 -15.38
CA TYR A 212 10.31 -5.00 -15.56
C TYR A 212 10.93 -3.73 -14.97
N ARG A 213 12.21 -3.77 -14.57
CA ARG A 213 12.99 -2.62 -14.07
C ARG A 213 12.43 -1.99 -12.80
N ILE A 214 11.81 -2.78 -11.91
CA ILE A 214 11.30 -2.26 -10.64
C ILE A 214 12.37 -1.54 -9.82
N ILE A 215 13.63 -2.01 -9.85
CA ILE A 215 14.73 -1.42 -9.07
C ILE A 215 15.00 0.03 -9.52
N GLN A 216 14.90 0.31 -10.82
CA GLN A 216 15.03 1.66 -11.35
C GLN A 216 13.88 2.57 -10.92
N GLU A 217 12.64 2.07 -10.92
CA GLU A 217 11.48 2.82 -10.44
C GLU A 217 11.59 3.15 -8.94
N LEU A 218 12.04 2.18 -8.13
CA LEU A 218 12.27 2.37 -6.70
C LEU A 218 13.40 3.37 -6.43
N LYS A 219 14.48 3.31 -7.21
CA LYS A 219 15.56 4.31 -7.16
C LYS A 219 15.03 5.72 -7.41
N ASN A 220 14.27 5.90 -8.48
CA ASN A 220 13.69 7.19 -8.83
C ASN A 220 12.79 7.72 -7.69
N LEU A 221 11.93 6.87 -7.11
CA LEU A 221 11.12 7.23 -5.94
C LEU A 221 11.95 7.65 -4.71
N LEU A 222 13.09 6.99 -4.47
CA LEU A 222 13.96 7.31 -3.34
C LEU A 222 14.75 8.61 -3.56
N SER A 223 15.03 8.95 -4.82
CA SER A 223 15.67 10.20 -5.23
C SER A 223 14.73 11.40 -5.22
N GLU A 224 13.42 11.19 -5.38
CA GLU A 224 12.43 12.26 -5.38
C GLU A 224 12.34 12.95 -4.01
N PRO A 225 12.48 14.29 -3.94
CA PRO A 225 12.24 15.04 -2.71
C PRO A 225 10.75 14.95 -2.32
N ASN A 226 10.46 15.06 -1.02
CA ASN A 226 9.08 15.16 -0.49
C ASN A 226 8.18 13.91 -0.67
N MET A 227 8.75 12.74 -0.95
CA MET A 227 8.01 11.48 -0.84
C MET A 227 7.62 11.19 0.62
N SER A 228 6.38 10.73 0.84
CA SER A 228 5.92 10.37 2.18
C SER A 228 6.78 9.27 2.82
N VAL A 229 6.86 9.29 4.15
CA VAL A 229 7.60 8.28 4.94
C VAL A 229 7.15 6.87 4.58
N SER A 230 5.84 6.65 4.41
CA SER A 230 5.28 5.33 4.06
C SER A 230 5.77 4.82 2.69
N ILE A 231 5.83 5.69 1.68
CA ILE A 231 6.34 5.33 0.35
C ILE A 231 7.82 4.96 0.45
N VAL A 232 8.62 5.78 1.14
CA VAL A 232 10.05 5.52 1.30
C VAL A 232 10.30 4.19 2.01
N GLU A 233 9.59 3.91 3.11
CA GLU A 233 9.70 2.65 3.84
C GLU A 233 9.34 1.44 2.96
N LYS A 234 8.23 1.51 2.22
CA LYS A 234 7.79 0.42 1.34
C LYS A 234 8.75 0.19 0.19
N SER A 235 9.29 1.27 -0.41
CA SER A 235 10.30 1.17 -1.46
C SER A 235 11.57 0.51 -0.96
N LEU A 236 12.05 0.88 0.24
CA LEU A 236 13.21 0.26 0.87
C LEU A 236 12.96 -1.20 1.24
N LYS A 237 11.76 -1.52 1.75
CA LYS A 237 11.38 -2.92 2.03
C LYS A 237 11.38 -3.78 0.77
N MET A 238 10.91 -3.23 -0.35
CA MET A 238 10.94 -3.92 -1.64
C MET A 238 12.38 -4.15 -2.11
N LEU A 239 13.24 -3.13 -2.05
CA LEU A 239 14.66 -3.26 -2.37
C LEU A 239 15.36 -4.32 -1.50
N GLU A 240 15.10 -4.33 -0.19
CA GLU A 240 15.58 -5.38 0.71
C GLU A 240 15.11 -6.76 0.25
N THR A 241 13.84 -6.91 -0.10
CA THR A 241 13.28 -8.20 -0.55
C THR A 241 13.93 -8.70 -1.85
N LEU A 242 14.29 -7.77 -2.74
CA LEU A 242 14.96 -8.05 -4.02
C LEU A 242 16.48 -8.23 -3.85
N SER A 243 17.12 -7.59 -2.87
CA SER A 243 18.55 -7.78 -2.59
C SER A 243 18.88 -9.15 -2.01
N PHE A 244 17.88 -9.96 -1.67
CA PHE A 244 18.10 -11.36 -1.30
C PHE A 244 18.08 -12.34 -2.50
N CYS A 245 17.71 -11.91 -3.71
CA CYS A 245 17.85 -12.72 -4.93
C CYS A 245 19.09 -12.31 -5.75
N LYS A 246 19.64 -13.26 -6.52
CA LYS A 246 20.92 -13.06 -7.24
C LYS A 246 20.80 -11.93 -8.27
N GLU A 247 19.70 -11.91 -9.00
CA GLU A 247 19.38 -10.97 -10.06
C GLU A 247 19.26 -9.54 -9.47
N GLY A 248 18.48 -9.39 -8.39
CA GLY A 248 18.27 -8.08 -7.77
C GLY A 248 19.56 -7.51 -7.17
N ARG A 249 20.39 -8.35 -6.55
CA ARG A 249 21.73 -7.93 -6.10
C ARG A 249 22.61 -7.47 -7.23
N THR A 250 22.59 -8.16 -8.36
CA THR A 250 23.43 -7.84 -9.51
C THR A 250 23.09 -6.47 -10.06
N GLU A 251 21.80 -6.09 -10.08
CA GLU A 251 21.38 -4.75 -10.46
C GLU A 251 21.77 -3.70 -9.42
N ILE A 252 21.56 -3.96 -8.13
CA ILE A 252 21.83 -2.96 -7.06
C ILE A 252 23.33 -2.67 -6.92
N ARG A 253 24.20 -3.68 -7.01
CA ARG A 253 25.62 -3.55 -6.65
C ARG A 253 26.43 -2.64 -7.57
N HIS A 254 25.96 -2.41 -8.79
CA HIS A 254 26.63 -1.56 -9.77
C HIS A 254 26.02 -0.16 -9.85
N ASP A 255 24.95 0.11 -9.11
CA ASP A 255 24.26 1.41 -9.12
C ASP A 255 24.72 2.29 -7.96
N SER A 256 25.76 3.09 -8.21
CA SER A 256 26.32 4.00 -7.20
C SER A 256 25.31 5.05 -6.72
N ILE A 257 24.40 5.49 -7.59
CA ILE A 257 23.38 6.51 -7.25
C ILE A 257 22.37 5.91 -6.28
N LEU A 258 21.90 4.68 -6.54
CA LEU A 258 21.02 3.98 -5.62
C LEU A 258 21.69 3.75 -4.26
N LEU A 259 22.94 3.30 -4.24
CA LEU A 259 23.69 3.08 -3.00
C LEU A 259 23.85 4.38 -2.19
N GLN A 260 24.18 5.49 -2.84
CA GLN A 260 24.22 6.81 -2.20
C GLN A 260 22.86 7.24 -1.67
N ALA A 261 21.77 7.00 -2.42
CA ALA A 261 20.41 7.29 -1.97
C ALA A 261 20.04 6.46 -0.72
N LEU A 262 20.40 5.18 -0.66
CA LEU A 262 20.19 4.32 0.51
C LEU A 262 20.93 4.88 1.74
N VAL A 263 22.22 5.22 1.60
CA VAL A 263 22.98 5.83 2.70
C VAL A 263 22.36 7.16 3.12
N HIS A 264 21.84 7.95 2.18
CA HIS A 264 21.16 9.20 2.50
C HIS A 264 19.91 8.99 3.36
N LYS A 265 19.16 7.89 3.17
CA LYS A 265 17.96 7.57 3.98
C LYS A 265 18.28 7.06 5.39
N VAL A 266 19.48 6.50 5.62
CA VAL A 266 19.94 6.08 6.97
C VAL A 266 19.89 7.26 7.94
N LEU A 267 19.20 7.06 9.08
CA LEU A 267 18.96 8.02 10.18
C LEU A 267 18.16 9.28 9.79
N LYS A 268 17.60 9.37 8.58
CA LYS A 268 16.92 10.57 8.08
C LYS A 268 15.39 10.45 8.00
N VAL A 269 14.86 9.23 7.88
CA VAL A 269 13.42 9.01 7.58
C VAL A 269 12.69 8.40 8.76
N SER A 270 13.01 7.16 9.10
CA SER A 270 12.42 6.43 10.23
C SER A 270 13.36 5.30 10.64
N ASN A 271 13.07 4.66 11.79
CA ASN A 271 13.81 3.47 12.22
C ASN A 271 13.68 2.36 11.17
N LYS A 272 12.47 2.05 10.72
CA LYS A 272 12.21 1.02 9.72
C LYS A 272 12.90 1.27 8.38
N ALA A 273 12.88 2.52 7.89
CA ALA A 273 13.63 2.91 6.71
C ALA A 273 15.14 2.73 6.90
N THR A 274 15.65 3.05 8.08
CA THR A 274 17.06 2.85 8.43
C THR A 274 17.42 1.36 8.42
N GLU A 275 16.61 0.52 9.04
CA GLU A 275 16.84 -0.94 9.06
C GLU A 275 16.88 -1.52 7.65
N HIS A 276 15.87 -1.24 6.81
CA HIS A 276 15.85 -1.72 5.42
C HIS A 276 17.04 -1.21 4.60
N SER A 277 17.43 0.05 4.77
CA SER A 277 18.59 0.62 4.07
C SER A 277 19.88 -0.08 4.46
N VAL A 278 20.10 -0.30 5.76
CA VAL A 278 21.29 -0.99 6.28
C VAL A 278 21.34 -2.43 5.79
N THR A 279 20.22 -3.16 5.81
CA THR A 279 20.17 -4.54 5.31
C THR A 279 20.55 -4.62 3.83
N VAL A 280 20.03 -3.73 2.98
CA VAL A 280 20.38 -3.70 1.55
C VAL A 280 21.87 -3.44 1.37
N LEU A 281 22.40 -2.40 2.02
CA LEU A 281 23.82 -2.03 1.92
C LEU A 281 24.73 -3.16 2.40
N TRP A 282 24.43 -3.76 3.56
CA TRP A 282 25.17 -4.91 4.09
C TRP A 282 25.12 -6.11 3.15
N SER A 283 23.95 -6.42 2.57
CA SER A 283 23.79 -7.55 1.65
C SER A 283 24.67 -7.43 0.41
N VAL A 284 24.95 -6.22 -0.05
CA VAL A 284 25.79 -5.97 -1.23
C VAL A 284 27.26 -5.83 -0.86
N CYS A 285 27.59 -5.05 0.18
CA CYS A 285 28.96 -4.72 0.55
C CYS A 285 29.67 -5.83 1.32
N CYS A 286 28.96 -6.55 2.19
CA CYS A 286 29.57 -7.52 3.12
C CYS A 286 29.50 -8.95 2.59
N PHE A 287 28.34 -9.36 2.10
CA PHE A 287 28.14 -10.75 1.68
C PHE A 287 28.92 -11.09 0.40
N PHE A 288 29.04 -10.15 -0.54
CA PHE A 288 29.68 -10.38 -1.84
C PHE A 288 30.96 -9.58 -2.07
N ARG A 289 31.34 -8.72 -1.11
CA ARG A 289 32.57 -7.92 -1.13
C ARG A 289 32.80 -7.10 -2.41
N GLU A 290 31.74 -6.49 -2.94
CA GLU A 290 31.84 -5.68 -4.17
C GLU A 290 32.54 -4.34 -3.90
N GLU A 291 33.77 -4.17 -4.37
CA GLU A 291 34.58 -2.96 -4.12
C GLU A 291 33.92 -1.67 -4.63
N LYS A 292 33.27 -1.73 -5.80
CA LYS A 292 32.58 -0.56 -6.37
C LYS A 292 31.43 -0.10 -5.47
N ALA A 293 30.68 -1.05 -4.91
CA ALA A 293 29.61 -0.75 -3.97
C ALA A 293 30.16 -0.18 -2.67
N GLN A 294 31.25 -0.76 -2.15
CA GLN A 294 31.92 -0.26 -0.94
C GLN A 294 32.43 1.18 -1.13
N LYS A 295 33.09 1.48 -2.26
CA LYS A 295 33.53 2.84 -2.61
C LYS A 295 32.34 3.80 -2.72
N ALA A 296 31.24 3.40 -3.34
CA ALA A 296 30.05 4.23 -3.45
C ALA A 296 29.46 4.58 -2.07
N VAL A 297 29.45 3.64 -1.12
CA VAL A 297 28.96 3.87 0.24
C VAL A 297 29.93 4.73 1.05
N VAL A 298 31.23 4.47 1.00
CA VAL A 298 32.25 5.25 1.72
C VAL A 298 32.27 6.70 1.24
N ASN A 299 32.22 6.90 -0.09
CA ASN A 299 32.27 8.24 -0.70
C ASN A 299 30.93 8.98 -0.63
N SER A 300 29.85 8.31 -0.19
CA SER A 300 28.57 8.97 0.05
C SER A 300 28.62 9.82 1.32
N SER A 301 27.89 10.94 1.32
CA SER A 301 27.93 11.97 2.37
C SER A 301 27.89 11.40 3.80
N ASN A 302 29.06 11.35 4.43
CA ASN A 302 29.26 10.88 5.79
C ASN A 302 28.81 9.42 6.03
N GLY A 303 28.93 8.54 5.03
CA GLY A 303 28.47 7.15 5.13
C GLY A 303 29.02 6.44 6.37
N MET A 304 30.33 6.53 6.60
CA MET A 304 30.99 5.93 7.77
C MET A 304 30.47 6.52 9.10
N THR A 305 30.34 7.84 9.18
CA THR A 305 29.81 8.54 10.36
C THR A 305 28.38 8.12 10.67
N LYS A 306 27.53 7.94 9.66
CA LYS A 306 26.14 7.50 9.84
C LYS A 306 26.05 6.12 10.49
N PHE A 307 26.90 5.17 10.09
CA PHE A 307 26.91 3.84 10.72
C PHE A 307 27.47 3.87 12.15
N LEU A 308 28.49 4.71 12.42
CA LEU A 308 28.98 4.91 13.78
C LEU A 308 27.89 5.48 14.70
N LEU A 309 27.17 6.51 14.24
CA LEU A 309 26.06 7.09 14.98
C LEU A 309 24.90 6.11 15.17
N LEU A 310 24.61 5.28 14.16
CA LEU A 310 23.58 4.24 14.26
C LEU A 310 23.92 3.21 15.35
N MET A 311 25.20 2.82 15.48
CA MET A 311 25.63 1.90 16.54
C MET A 311 25.50 2.48 17.95
N GLN A 312 25.58 3.82 18.09
CA GLN A 312 25.42 4.53 19.36
C GLN A 312 23.95 4.78 19.74
N ARG A 313 23.01 4.54 18.81
CA ARG A 313 21.57 4.68 19.03
C ARG A 313 20.91 3.35 19.35
N ASP A 314 19.68 3.44 19.84
CA ASP A 314 18.79 2.29 19.96
C ASP A 314 18.43 1.77 18.57
N CYS A 315 19.02 0.63 18.23
CA CYS A 315 18.73 -0.14 17.02
C CYS A 315 18.71 -1.63 17.39
N THR A 316 18.07 -2.43 16.55
CA THR A 316 18.01 -3.88 16.74
C THR A 316 19.42 -4.50 16.70
N SER A 317 19.63 -5.59 17.45
CA SER A 317 20.93 -6.27 17.52
C SER A 317 21.47 -6.66 16.15
N SER A 318 20.60 -7.13 15.26
CA SER A 318 20.92 -7.46 13.87
C SER A 318 21.47 -6.25 13.10
N ILE A 319 20.80 -5.09 13.20
CA ILE A 319 21.21 -3.88 12.47
C ILE A 319 22.50 -3.30 13.05
N ARG A 320 22.72 -3.41 14.36
CA ARG A 320 23.98 -3.06 15.00
C ARG A 320 25.13 -3.93 14.48
N GLN A 321 24.92 -5.23 14.37
CA GLN A 321 25.91 -6.17 13.83
C GLN A 321 26.22 -5.87 12.35
N MET A 322 25.20 -5.69 11.51
CA MET A 322 25.38 -5.34 10.10
C MET A 322 26.13 -4.02 9.92
N SER A 323 25.84 -3.02 10.76
CA SER A 323 26.56 -1.74 10.76
C SER A 323 28.03 -1.91 11.15
N ALA A 324 28.33 -2.75 12.14
CA ALA A 324 29.70 -3.06 12.53
C ALA A 324 30.49 -3.76 11.40
N ASP A 325 29.87 -4.69 10.68
CA ASP A 325 30.50 -5.38 9.55
C ASP A 325 30.79 -4.41 8.39
N LEU A 326 29.85 -3.52 8.07
CA LEU A 326 30.04 -2.47 7.08
C LEU A 326 31.25 -1.59 7.43
N LEU A 327 31.36 -1.15 8.69
CA LEU A 327 32.48 -0.34 9.17
C LEU A 327 33.82 -1.07 9.08
N LYS A 328 33.87 -2.37 9.39
CA LYS A 328 35.09 -3.18 9.27
C LYS A 328 35.59 -3.20 7.82
N ILE A 329 34.69 -3.40 6.86
CA ILE A 329 35.04 -3.44 5.44
C ILE A 329 35.49 -2.08 4.93
N PHE A 330 34.82 -1.00 5.35
CA PHE A 330 35.21 0.35 4.96
C PHE A 330 36.60 0.72 5.47
N ARG A 331 36.97 0.30 6.69
CA ARG A 331 38.31 0.50 7.26
C ARG A 331 39.41 -0.24 6.50
N VAL A 332 39.12 -1.45 6.02
CA VAL A 332 40.11 -2.28 5.29
C VAL A 332 40.41 -1.70 3.91
N ASN A 333 39.45 -1.04 3.26
CA ASN A 333 39.63 -0.46 1.92
C ASN A 333 40.09 1.01 1.92
N SER A 334 39.90 1.70 3.04
CA SER A 334 40.57 2.99 3.27
C SER A 334 42.00 2.69 3.70
N ASN A 335 42.95 2.67 2.76
CA ASN A 335 44.37 2.75 3.14
C ASN A 335 44.54 3.95 4.07
N SER A 336 44.68 3.65 5.37
CA SER A 336 45.23 4.48 6.44
C SER A 336 45.14 6.00 6.22
N CYS A 337 44.00 6.60 6.56
CA CYS A 337 43.93 8.03 6.92
C CYS A 337 43.44 8.21 8.37
N LEU A 338 43.64 7.21 9.22
CA LEU A 338 43.79 7.48 10.65
C LEU A 338 45.29 7.64 10.86
N SER A 339 45.75 8.89 10.89
CA SER A 339 47.04 9.25 11.48
C SER A 339 47.24 8.41 12.74
N SER A 340 48.31 7.62 12.80
CA SER A 340 48.71 7.00 14.06
C SER A 340 48.94 8.12 15.05
N TYR A 341 48.06 8.26 16.04
CA TYR A 341 48.38 9.07 17.20
C TYR A 341 49.54 8.36 17.89
N ASP A 342 50.75 8.81 17.58
CA ASP A 342 51.96 8.46 18.31
C ASP A 342 51.85 9.17 19.67
N THR A 343 51.22 8.50 20.63
CA THR A 343 51.14 9.01 21.99
C THR A 343 52.54 8.88 22.59
N LYS A 344 53.31 9.97 22.52
CA LYS A 344 54.47 10.16 23.40
C LYS A 344 53.97 10.12 24.83
N THR A 345 54.07 8.94 25.43
CA THR A 345 53.71 8.70 26.81
C THR A 345 54.87 9.23 27.65
N THR A 346 54.81 10.50 28.06
CA THR A 346 55.71 11.02 29.10
C THR A 346 55.34 10.34 30.41
N HIS A 347 56.14 9.35 30.81
CA HIS A 347 56.12 8.80 32.15
C HIS A 347 56.40 9.93 33.15
N ILE A 348 55.37 10.34 33.89
CA ILE A 348 55.54 11.18 35.08
C ILE A 348 55.92 10.21 36.21
N ILE A 349 57.17 10.29 36.66
CA ILE A 349 57.65 9.58 37.84
C ILE A 349 57.24 10.41 39.07
N PRO A 350 56.58 9.83 40.09
CA PRO A 350 56.29 10.53 41.32
C PRO A 350 57.58 10.75 42.13
N CYS A 351 57.76 11.98 42.65
CA CYS A 351 58.81 12.34 43.60
C CYS A 351 58.64 11.64 44.95
#